data_AF-A0A5T6BPF4-F1
#
_entry.id   AF-A0A5T6BPF4-F1
#
_cell.length_a   1.000
_cell.length_b   1.000
_cell.length_c   1.000
_cell.angle_alpha   90.00
_cell.angle_beta   90.00
_cell.angle_gamma   90.00
#
_symmetry.space_group_name_H-M   'P 1'
#
loop_
_entity.id
_entity.type
_entity.pdbx_description
1 polymer ?
#
loop_
_entity_poly.entity_id
_entity_poly.type
_entity_poly.pdbx_seq_one_letter_code
_entity_poly.pdbx_strand_id
1 'polypeptide(L)'
;MSKTTPTKDSIRAEFEELVEKDSFWSKFVGSQFVSMLTLFITQIVYRCFQYADAALAEGFISTATRRSSILAAAETNSYVGTKPTPSSGMIEITATSEDAPAVIPKNMPLISDDQYPYMTMDVCRLVDGTGTVEVAQLEIQEVTYTVTAAKEFLEVVLSKALTAVCYKLEVFVTTDGKTTQWSSSTMFRLAGSKSQVYVEFYKPSEQLGVRFGDGLIGQIPPEGSTITLKVWCTNGDITLVAGQNLTPVDSAANLANLISVKTTTPITAGTDAETTEITRNRAQYYLAYDDQVVWGGDYTYFLVRNIPGLSWVKAWGEGQQEKLDGAYNVQNINKIFISGWHPNKSQSELEEMILAAFKKVPNELNKKFSYKEVRKLPFKITITGRISASLTIENVTDELKSALETKFG
;
A
#
# COMPACT_ATOMS: atom_id res chain seq x y z
N MET A 1 7.59 -24.77 -34.81
CA MET A 1 8.53 -24.99 -33.69
C MET A 1 7.80 -25.77 -32.61
N SER A 2 8.30 -26.95 -32.27
CA SER A 2 7.65 -27.87 -31.32
C SER A 2 7.42 -27.19 -29.96
N LYS A 3 6.24 -27.42 -29.36
CA LYS A 3 5.75 -26.85 -28.10
C LYS A 3 6.42 -27.47 -26.85
N THR A 4 7.64 -27.96 -26.94
CA THR A 4 8.30 -28.69 -25.85
C THR A 4 9.74 -28.24 -25.71
N THR A 5 10.12 -27.89 -24.47
CA THR A 5 11.50 -27.62 -24.09
C THR A 5 12.40 -28.76 -24.59
N PRO A 6 13.44 -28.48 -25.40
CA PRO A 6 14.31 -29.51 -25.94
C PRO A 6 15.01 -30.26 -24.81
N THR A 7 14.97 -31.59 -24.87
CA THR A 7 15.64 -32.46 -23.91
C THR A 7 17.11 -32.61 -24.31
N LYS A 8 17.96 -33.04 -23.37
CA LYS A 8 19.37 -33.31 -23.69
C LYS A 8 19.50 -34.36 -24.80
N ASP A 9 18.65 -35.37 -24.78
CA ASP A 9 18.63 -36.44 -25.77
C ASP A 9 18.18 -35.94 -27.15
N SER A 10 17.21 -35.02 -27.23
CA SER A 10 16.80 -34.47 -28.52
C SER A 10 17.89 -33.61 -29.15
N ILE A 11 18.57 -32.78 -28.35
CA ILE A 11 19.71 -31.95 -28.81
C ILE A 11 20.87 -32.84 -29.26
N ARG A 12 21.14 -33.91 -28.51
CA ARG A 12 22.17 -34.89 -28.85
C ARG A 12 21.88 -35.56 -30.19
N ALA A 13 20.65 -36.05 -30.38
CA ALA A 13 20.24 -36.71 -31.61
C ALA A 13 20.32 -35.77 -32.82
N GLU A 14 19.87 -34.52 -32.68
CA GLU A 14 19.95 -33.51 -33.75
C GLU A 14 21.41 -33.18 -34.10
N PHE A 15 22.29 -33.07 -33.10
CA PHE A 15 23.71 -32.82 -33.34
C PHE A 15 24.41 -34.02 -34.00
N GLU A 16 24.10 -35.24 -33.57
CA GLU A 16 24.63 -36.47 -34.19
C GLU A 16 24.18 -36.57 -35.66
N GLU A 17 22.92 -36.23 -35.97
CA GLU A 17 22.43 -36.17 -37.36
C GLU A 17 23.17 -35.13 -38.21
N LEU A 18 23.50 -33.96 -37.64
CA LEU A 18 24.30 -32.94 -38.32
C LEU A 18 25.74 -33.40 -38.59
N VAL A 19 26.34 -34.13 -37.64
CA VAL A 19 27.69 -34.70 -37.78
C VAL A 19 27.71 -35.80 -38.85
N GLU A 20 26.67 -36.64 -38.92
CA GLU A 20 26.52 -37.69 -39.94
C GLU A 20 26.35 -37.14 -41.36
N LYS A 21 25.68 -35.99 -41.50
CA LYS A 21 25.47 -35.31 -42.79
C LYS A 21 26.71 -34.60 -43.32
N ASP A 22 27.73 -34.39 -42.49
CA ASP A 22 28.93 -33.66 -42.89
C ASP A 22 29.98 -34.56 -43.55
N SER A 23 30.54 -34.08 -44.67
CA SER A 23 31.50 -34.82 -45.49
C SER A 23 32.85 -35.11 -44.80
N PHE A 24 33.23 -34.31 -43.81
CA PHE A 24 34.48 -34.45 -43.06
C PHE A 24 34.24 -35.19 -41.73
N TRP A 25 33.21 -34.77 -40.98
CA TRP A 25 32.95 -35.26 -39.63
C TRP A 25 32.31 -36.65 -39.56
N SER A 26 31.56 -37.07 -40.59
CA SER A 26 30.94 -38.41 -40.67
C SER A 26 31.94 -39.56 -40.47
N LYS A 27 33.21 -39.36 -40.82
CA LYS A 27 34.29 -40.37 -40.66
C LYS A 27 34.66 -40.66 -39.21
N PHE A 28 34.29 -39.77 -38.28
CA PHE A 28 34.63 -39.86 -36.86
C PHE A 28 33.43 -40.25 -36.00
N VAL A 29 32.26 -40.50 -36.60
CA VAL A 29 31.05 -40.98 -35.91
C VAL A 29 31.37 -42.31 -35.20
N GLY A 30 30.99 -42.40 -33.92
CA GLY A 30 31.34 -43.54 -33.05
C GLY A 30 32.69 -43.44 -32.32
N SER A 31 33.51 -42.41 -32.61
CA SER A 31 34.72 -42.13 -31.83
C SER A 31 34.39 -41.60 -30.42
N GLN A 32 35.25 -41.89 -29.44
CA GLN A 32 35.17 -41.28 -28.10
C GLN A 32 35.31 -39.75 -28.17
N PHE A 33 36.10 -39.23 -29.12
CA PHE A 33 36.28 -37.79 -29.30
C PHE A 33 34.97 -37.11 -29.73
N VAL A 34 34.29 -37.64 -30.76
CA VAL A 34 33.01 -37.11 -31.22
C VAL A 34 31.94 -37.28 -30.14
N SER A 35 31.95 -38.40 -29.42
CA SER A 35 31.02 -38.60 -28.29
C SER A 35 31.18 -37.54 -27.18
N MET A 36 32.42 -37.20 -26.82
CA MET A 36 32.69 -36.14 -25.83
C MET A 36 32.36 -34.74 -26.37
N LEU A 37 32.64 -34.47 -27.65
CA LEU A 37 32.30 -33.22 -28.31
C LEU A 37 30.78 -33.00 -28.37
N THR A 38 30.04 -34.03 -28.78
CA THR A 38 28.57 -34.04 -28.77
C THR A 38 28.07 -33.77 -27.36
N LEU A 39 28.57 -34.47 -26.34
CA LEU A 39 28.17 -34.22 -24.95
C LEU A 39 28.41 -32.77 -24.53
N PHE A 40 29.58 -32.21 -24.84
CA PHE A 40 29.93 -30.83 -24.52
C PHE A 40 28.99 -29.82 -25.19
N ILE A 41 28.76 -29.96 -26.50
CA ILE A 41 27.87 -29.09 -27.26
C ILE A 41 26.43 -29.24 -26.77
N THR A 42 25.95 -30.46 -26.51
CA THR A 42 24.64 -30.70 -25.91
C THR A 42 24.50 -29.97 -24.57
N GLN A 43 25.50 -30.03 -23.68
CA GLN A 43 25.43 -29.27 -22.41
C GLN A 43 25.41 -27.76 -22.63
N ILE A 44 26.19 -27.23 -23.59
CA ILE A 44 26.19 -25.80 -23.92
C ILE A 44 24.82 -25.37 -24.42
N VAL A 45 24.30 -26.03 -25.45
CA VAL A 45 23.02 -25.69 -26.09
C VAL A 45 21.88 -25.80 -25.07
N TYR A 46 21.85 -26.89 -24.29
CA TYR A 46 20.85 -27.07 -23.26
C TYR A 46 20.92 -25.95 -22.21
N ARG A 47 22.12 -25.61 -21.74
CA ARG A 47 22.31 -24.52 -20.77
C ARG A 47 21.88 -23.17 -21.34
N CYS A 48 22.25 -22.86 -22.58
CA CYS A 48 21.82 -21.65 -23.28
C CYS A 48 20.30 -21.58 -23.41
N PHE A 49 19.65 -22.69 -23.80
CA PHE A 49 18.19 -22.74 -23.90
C PHE A 49 17.52 -22.50 -22.55
N GLN A 50 17.98 -23.15 -21.49
CA GLN A 50 17.44 -22.97 -20.13
C GLN A 50 17.59 -21.51 -19.65
N TYR A 51 18.73 -20.87 -19.91
CA TYR A 51 18.90 -19.45 -19.58
C TYR A 51 18.03 -18.53 -20.42
N ALA A 52 17.89 -18.80 -21.73
CA ALA A 52 17.05 -17.99 -22.60
C ALA A 52 15.56 -18.10 -22.22
N ASP A 53 15.08 -19.32 -21.96
CA ASP A 53 13.69 -19.57 -21.55
C ASP A 53 13.39 -18.95 -20.18
N ALA A 54 14.30 -19.12 -19.21
CA ALA A 54 14.19 -18.45 -17.91
C ALA A 54 14.23 -16.91 -18.05
N ALA A 55 15.09 -16.35 -18.91
CA ALA A 55 15.14 -14.91 -19.13
C ALA A 55 13.86 -14.37 -19.79
N LEU A 56 13.29 -15.12 -20.74
CA LEU A 56 12.01 -14.77 -21.37
C LEU A 56 10.85 -14.83 -20.37
N ALA A 57 10.80 -15.88 -19.54
CA ALA A 57 9.80 -16.02 -18.50
C ALA A 57 9.91 -14.90 -17.44
N GLU A 58 11.12 -14.51 -17.06
CA GLU A 58 11.35 -13.42 -16.09
C GLU A 58 11.16 -12.01 -16.70
N GLY A 59 11.13 -11.88 -18.02
CA GLY A 59 10.96 -10.60 -18.71
C GLY A 59 9.55 -9.99 -18.62
N PHE A 60 8.52 -10.82 -18.40
CA PHE A 60 7.14 -10.35 -18.24
C PHE A 60 6.67 -10.55 -16.81
N ILE A 61 6.05 -9.51 -16.24
CA ILE A 61 5.56 -9.54 -14.86
C ILE A 61 4.57 -10.69 -14.60
N SER A 62 3.79 -11.09 -15.61
CA SER A 62 2.80 -12.18 -15.51
C SER A 62 3.43 -13.57 -15.44
N THR A 63 4.59 -13.78 -16.04
CA THR A 63 5.29 -15.07 -16.08
C THR A 63 6.49 -15.13 -15.12
N ALA A 64 6.92 -13.97 -14.60
CA ALA A 64 8.05 -13.88 -13.68
C ALA A 64 7.78 -14.64 -12.37
N THR A 65 8.75 -15.47 -12.00
CA THR A 65 8.72 -16.26 -10.78
C THR A 65 9.59 -15.66 -9.68
N ARG A 66 10.67 -14.95 -10.05
CA ARG A 66 11.57 -14.34 -9.06
C ARG A 66 10.98 -13.03 -8.55
N ARG A 67 11.01 -12.85 -7.22
CA ARG A 67 10.60 -11.60 -6.57
C ARG A 67 11.35 -10.39 -7.11
N SER A 68 12.65 -10.52 -7.37
CA SER A 68 13.47 -9.44 -7.94
C SER A 68 12.96 -8.95 -9.30
N SER A 69 12.51 -9.86 -10.17
CA SER A 69 11.99 -9.51 -11.51
C SER A 69 10.60 -8.88 -11.40
N ILE A 70 9.77 -9.37 -10.48
CA ILE A 70 8.46 -8.79 -10.19
C ILE A 70 8.62 -7.36 -9.63
N LEU A 71 9.58 -7.14 -8.73
CA LEU A 71 9.88 -5.81 -8.21
C LEU A 71 10.47 -4.87 -9.28
N ALA A 72 11.30 -5.38 -10.20
CA ALA A 72 11.79 -4.60 -11.34
C ALA A 72 10.64 -4.12 -12.25
N ALA A 73 9.67 -5.01 -12.51
CA ALA A 73 8.49 -4.64 -13.27
C ALA A 73 7.55 -3.70 -12.48
N ALA A 74 7.43 -3.91 -11.16
CA ALA A 74 6.69 -3.00 -10.29
C ALA A 74 7.32 -1.59 -10.27
N GLU A 75 8.65 -1.49 -10.23
CA GLU A 75 9.38 -0.22 -10.34
C GLU A 75 9.07 0.49 -11.66
N THR A 76 9.04 -0.24 -12.77
CA THR A 76 8.69 0.30 -14.09
C THR A 76 7.28 0.90 -14.08
N ASN A 77 6.35 0.27 -13.38
CA ASN A 77 4.98 0.76 -13.20
C ASN A 77 4.86 1.81 -12.07
N SER A 78 5.97 2.18 -11.41
CA SER A 78 6.03 3.02 -10.20
C SER A 78 5.12 2.53 -9.07
N TYR A 79 4.95 1.21 -8.96
CA TYR A 79 4.14 0.58 -7.93
C TYR A 79 4.98 0.22 -6.71
N VAL A 80 4.56 0.72 -5.55
CA VAL A 80 5.06 0.32 -4.24
C VAL A 80 3.92 -0.45 -3.55
N GLY A 81 4.15 -1.72 -3.27
CA GLY A 81 3.23 -2.55 -2.50
C GLY A 81 2.90 -1.98 -1.13
N THR A 82 1.73 -2.36 -0.62
CA THR A 82 1.24 -1.97 0.71
C THR A 82 2.24 -2.42 1.78
N LYS A 83 2.62 -1.44 2.59
CA LYS A 83 3.55 -1.57 3.70
C LYS A 83 2.86 -2.20 4.91
N PRO A 84 3.60 -2.85 5.82
CA PRO A 84 3.03 -3.40 7.05
C PRO A 84 2.41 -2.26 7.88
N THR A 85 1.25 -2.50 8.49
CA THR A 85 0.60 -1.52 9.39
C THR A 85 0.81 -1.92 10.84
N PRO A 86 1.04 -0.96 11.75
CA PRO A 86 1.29 -1.26 13.15
C PRO A 86 0.02 -1.70 13.87
N SER A 87 0.18 -2.62 14.83
CA SER A 87 -0.86 -2.89 15.83
C SER A 87 -1.02 -1.70 16.77
N SER A 88 -2.25 -1.32 17.09
CA SER A 88 -2.56 -0.23 18.02
C SER A 88 -3.52 -0.65 19.13
N GLY A 89 -3.53 0.12 20.21
CA GLY A 89 -4.38 -0.10 21.37
C GLY A 89 -4.23 1.01 22.40
N MET A 90 -4.99 0.93 23.49
CA MET A 90 -4.98 1.91 24.57
C MET A 90 -4.14 1.41 25.75
N ILE A 91 -3.32 2.30 26.30
CA ILE A 91 -2.55 2.09 27.52
C ILE A 91 -2.98 3.09 28.59
N GLU A 92 -2.88 2.66 29.84
CA GLU A 92 -2.99 3.49 31.02
C GLU A 92 -1.60 3.76 31.58
N ILE A 93 -1.30 5.03 31.81
CA ILE A 93 -0.09 5.52 32.45
C ILE A 93 -0.48 6.01 33.83
N THR A 94 0.18 5.50 34.87
CA THR A 94 0.00 5.89 36.26
C THR A 94 1.30 6.46 36.81
N ALA A 95 1.26 7.63 37.43
CA ALA A 95 2.39 8.20 38.16
C ALA A 95 2.64 7.40 39.44
N THR A 96 3.87 6.92 39.62
CA THR A 96 4.30 6.19 40.83
C THR A 96 5.09 7.07 41.80
N SER A 97 5.47 8.28 41.38
CA SER A 97 6.25 9.26 42.15
C SER A 97 5.65 10.67 42.01
N GLU A 98 5.83 11.51 43.02
CA GLU A 98 5.49 12.95 42.96
C GLU A 98 6.31 13.71 41.91
N ASP A 99 7.49 13.18 41.55
CA ASP A 99 8.37 13.75 40.51
C ASP A 99 7.94 13.37 39.08
N ALA A 100 6.86 12.60 38.92
CA ALA A 100 6.37 12.21 37.60
C ALA A 100 5.87 13.43 36.81
N PRO A 101 6.23 13.57 35.51
CA PRO A 101 5.76 14.69 34.72
C PRO A 101 4.25 14.62 34.50
N ALA A 102 3.57 15.75 34.68
CA ALA A 102 2.12 15.85 34.46
C ALA A 102 1.70 15.63 32.99
N VAL A 103 2.65 15.75 32.05
CA VAL A 103 2.41 15.59 30.61
C VAL A 103 3.46 14.66 30.03
N ILE A 104 3.00 13.59 29.40
CA ILE A 104 3.81 12.66 28.63
C ILE A 104 3.76 13.07 27.16
N PRO A 105 4.91 13.32 26.50
CA PRO A 105 4.92 13.74 25.11
C PRO A 105 4.47 12.61 24.17
N LYS A 106 4.03 13.01 22.97
CA LYS A 106 3.87 12.07 21.85
C LYS A 106 5.22 11.47 21.46
N ASN A 107 5.19 10.34 20.78
CA ASN A 107 6.37 9.61 20.30
C ASN A 107 7.31 9.14 21.43
N MET A 108 6.76 8.86 22.61
CA MET A 108 7.53 8.32 23.72
C MET A 108 7.79 6.83 23.48
N PRO A 109 9.06 6.37 23.44
CA PRO A 109 9.39 4.97 23.22
C PRO A 109 9.16 4.12 24.47
N LEU A 110 8.56 2.95 24.25
CA LEU A 110 8.18 1.94 25.24
C LEU A 110 8.63 0.57 24.70
N ILE A 111 8.91 -0.38 25.58
CA ILE A 111 9.20 -1.77 25.21
C ILE A 111 8.30 -2.72 25.99
N SER A 112 7.81 -3.78 25.33
CA SER A 112 7.13 -4.88 26.02
C SER A 112 8.13 -5.86 26.62
N ASP A 113 7.64 -6.75 27.48
CA ASP A 113 8.43 -7.86 28.04
C ASP A 113 9.00 -8.76 26.92
N ASP A 114 8.23 -8.93 25.83
CA ASP A 114 8.64 -9.66 24.62
C ASP A 114 9.64 -8.90 23.73
N GLN A 115 10.17 -7.76 24.19
CA GLN A 115 11.16 -6.91 23.49
C GLN A 115 10.66 -6.28 22.20
N TYR A 116 9.34 -6.08 22.04
CA TYR A 116 8.80 -5.32 20.91
C TYR A 116 8.73 -3.83 21.24
N PRO A 117 9.17 -2.94 20.33
CA PRO A 117 9.09 -1.51 20.53
C PRO A 117 7.66 -1.00 20.30
N TYR A 118 7.22 -0.12 21.18
CA TYR A 118 5.95 0.58 21.16
C TYR A 118 6.18 2.07 21.33
N MET A 119 5.23 2.87 20.87
CA MET A 119 5.35 4.32 20.94
C MET A 119 3.99 5.00 21.13
N THR A 120 3.96 6.05 21.96
CA THR A 120 2.74 6.84 22.18
C THR A 120 2.37 7.65 20.93
N MET A 121 1.11 7.57 20.51
CA MET A 121 0.64 8.25 19.30
C MET A 121 0.16 9.68 19.56
N ASP A 122 -0.25 9.98 20.80
CA ASP A 122 -0.69 11.30 21.22
C ASP A 122 -0.05 11.73 22.55
N VAL A 123 -0.22 13.00 22.89
CA VAL A 123 0.20 13.56 24.17
C VAL A 123 -0.75 13.09 25.26
N CYS A 124 -0.22 12.42 26.29
CA CYS A 124 -1.01 12.03 27.46
C CYS A 124 -0.88 13.08 28.55
N ARG A 125 -2.01 13.54 29.11
CA ARG A 125 -2.02 14.41 30.29
C ARG A 125 -2.51 13.59 31.47
N LEU A 126 -1.72 13.55 32.54
CA LEU A 126 -2.09 12.86 33.76
C LEU A 126 -3.04 13.75 34.55
N VAL A 127 -4.25 13.28 34.82
CA VAL A 127 -5.24 13.91 35.70
C VAL A 127 -5.32 13.02 36.94
N ASP A 128 -5.09 13.60 38.12
CA ASP A 128 -5.06 12.85 39.39
C ASP A 128 -4.06 11.67 39.41
N GLY A 129 -2.97 11.79 38.64
CA GLY A 129 -1.91 10.79 38.58
C GLY A 129 -2.15 9.64 37.59
N THR A 130 -3.26 9.62 36.85
CA THR A 130 -3.52 8.64 35.78
C THR A 130 -3.87 9.30 34.46
N GLY A 131 -3.58 8.62 33.35
CA GLY A 131 -3.96 9.05 32.02
C GLY A 131 -3.99 7.89 31.04
N THR A 132 -4.90 7.95 30.07
CA THR A 132 -5.00 6.94 29.01
C THR A 132 -4.51 7.54 27.69
N VAL A 133 -3.77 6.78 26.91
CA VAL A 133 -3.28 7.21 25.59
C VAL A 133 -3.23 6.04 24.61
N GLU A 134 -3.37 6.35 23.33
CA GLU A 134 -3.18 5.37 22.26
C GLU A 134 -1.69 5.10 22.05
N VAL A 135 -1.35 3.83 21.95
CA VAL A 135 -0.01 3.33 21.64
C VAL A 135 -0.06 2.51 20.36
N ALA A 136 1.01 2.54 19.58
CA ALA A 136 1.20 1.68 18.43
C ALA A 136 2.56 0.98 18.49
N GLN A 137 2.65 -0.21 17.90
CA GLN A 137 3.90 -0.97 17.77
C GLN A 137 4.76 -0.32 16.69
N LEU A 138 5.56 0.67 17.09
CA LEU A 138 6.36 1.50 16.19
C LEU A 138 7.72 1.81 16.80
N GLU A 139 8.73 1.87 15.94
CA GLU A 139 10.06 2.37 16.23
C GLU A 139 10.47 3.37 15.15
N ILE A 140 11.16 4.46 15.51
CA ILE A 140 11.66 5.41 14.52
C ILE A 140 13.16 5.17 14.33
N GLN A 141 13.56 4.87 13.10
CA GLN A 141 14.97 4.78 12.73
C GLN A 141 15.31 5.85 11.69
N GLU A 142 16.46 6.51 11.88
CA GLU A 142 16.92 7.57 10.99
C GLU A 142 18.07 7.07 10.10
N VAL A 143 17.93 7.27 8.79
CA VAL A 143 18.97 6.99 7.80
C VAL A 143 19.41 8.30 7.18
N THR A 144 20.66 8.70 7.42
CA THR A 144 21.23 9.93 6.87
C THR A 144 22.08 9.64 5.64
N TYR A 145 21.92 10.46 4.60
CA TYR A 145 22.71 10.42 3.38
C TYR A 145 23.19 11.84 3.04
N THR A 146 24.50 12.00 2.84
CA THR A 146 25.10 13.29 2.48
C THR A 146 25.22 13.40 0.97
N VAL A 147 24.68 14.49 0.41
CA VAL A 147 24.71 14.76 -1.02
C VAL A 147 26.10 15.30 -1.40
N THR A 148 26.90 14.46 -2.06
CA THR A 148 28.26 14.83 -2.50
C THR A 148 28.28 15.64 -3.80
N ALA A 149 27.23 15.52 -4.61
CA ALA A 149 27.08 16.28 -5.85
C ALA A 149 25.58 16.39 -6.19
N ALA A 150 25.16 17.55 -6.71
CA ALA A 150 23.81 17.71 -7.24
C ALA A 150 23.64 16.79 -8.47
N LYS A 151 22.79 15.78 -8.34
CA LYS A 151 22.56 14.77 -9.38
C LYS A 151 21.07 14.70 -9.72
N GLU A 152 20.76 14.76 -11.00
CA GLU A 152 19.42 14.47 -11.52
C GLU A 152 18.98 13.06 -11.11
N PHE A 153 17.74 12.91 -10.67
CA PHE A 153 17.19 11.63 -10.20
C PHE A 153 18.06 10.95 -9.14
N LEU A 154 18.55 11.73 -8.17
CA LEU A 154 19.25 11.17 -7.02
C LEU A 154 18.37 10.12 -6.32
N GLU A 155 18.96 8.97 -6.02
CA GLU A 155 18.30 7.86 -5.35
C GLU A 155 18.96 7.58 -4.00
N VAL A 156 18.15 7.46 -2.96
CA VAL A 156 18.59 7.02 -1.63
C VAL A 156 17.81 5.77 -1.28
N VAL A 157 18.51 4.67 -1.00
CA VAL A 157 17.90 3.35 -0.74
C VAL A 157 18.08 2.94 0.71
N LEU A 158 17.06 2.30 1.27
CA LEU A 158 17.09 1.70 2.58
C LEU A 158 17.78 0.32 2.53
N SER A 159 18.20 -0.18 3.69
CA SER A 159 18.64 -1.56 3.81
C SER A 159 17.45 -2.52 3.62
N LYS A 160 17.74 -3.77 3.25
CA LYS A 160 16.70 -4.82 3.14
C LYS A 160 15.94 -5.04 4.45
N ALA A 161 16.66 -5.01 5.57
CA ALA A 161 16.09 -5.18 6.90
C ALA A 161 15.07 -4.06 7.21
N LEU A 162 15.44 -2.79 6.95
CA LEU A 162 14.53 -1.67 7.18
C LEU A 162 13.36 -1.63 6.20
N THR A 163 13.57 -2.10 4.97
CA THR A 163 12.51 -2.19 3.96
C THR A 163 11.40 -3.12 4.42
N ALA A 164 11.74 -4.26 5.04
CA ALA A 164 10.77 -5.25 5.49
C ALA A 164 9.83 -4.75 6.60
N VAL A 165 10.33 -3.85 7.46
CA VAL A 165 9.58 -3.30 8.60
C VAL A 165 9.04 -1.89 8.37
N CYS A 166 9.31 -1.27 7.22
CA CYS A 166 8.94 0.13 6.97
C CYS A 166 7.42 0.29 6.78
N TYR A 167 6.73 0.90 7.74
CA TYR A 167 5.34 1.36 7.64
C TYR A 167 5.21 2.70 6.90
N LYS A 168 6.00 3.70 7.32
CA LYS A 168 5.93 5.06 6.80
C LYS A 168 7.33 5.63 6.63
N LEU A 169 7.51 6.41 5.57
CA LEU A 169 8.76 7.10 5.29
C LEU A 169 8.53 8.61 5.27
N GLU A 170 9.32 9.36 6.02
CA GLU A 170 9.34 10.82 5.99
C GLU A 170 10.73 11.30 5.59
N VAL A 171 10.79 12.20 4.61
CA VAL A 171 12.04 12.68 4.03
C VAL A 171 12.28 14.12 4.47
N PHE A 172 13.42 14.35 5.11
CA PHE A 172 13.88 15.66 5.51
C PHE A 172 15.16 15.98 4.76
N VAL A 173 15.24 17.19 4.19
CA VAL A 173 16.47 17.67 3.54
C VAL A 173 16.95 18.88 4.33
N THR A 174 18.18 18.78 4.83
CA THR A 174 18.83 19.87 5.56
C THR A 174 19.85 20.55 4.66
N THR A 175 19.61 21.83 4.37
CA THR A 175 20.51 22.69 3.59
C THR A 175 20.86 23.90 4.45
N ASP A 176 22.15 24.18 4.63
CA ASP A 176 22.65 25.35 5.39
C ASP A 176 22.01 25.50 6.79
N GLY A 177 21.81 24.38 7.49
CA GLY A 177 21.21 24.34 8.83
C GLY A 177 19.68 24.47 8.87
N LYS A 178 19.01 24.59 7.71
CA LYS A 178 17.55 24.59 7.60
C LYS A 178 17.05 23.23 7.12
N THR A 179 16.31 22.54 7.97
CA THR A 179 15.65 21.27 7.64
C THR A 179 14.26 21.53 7.07
N THR A 180 13.98 21.04 5.86
CA THR A 180 12.65 21.07 5.25
C THR A 180 12.13 19.65 5.01
N GLN A 181 10.87 19.40 5.35
CA GLN A 181 10.20 18.14 5.05
C GLN A 181 9.71 18.16 3.61
N TRP A 182 10.08 17.16 2.83
CA TRP A 182 9.62 16.99 1.45
C TRP A 182 8.39 16.09 1.45
N SER A 183 7.50 16.26 0.46
CA SER A 183 6.26 15.48 0.35
C SER A 183 6.38 14.38 -0.70
N SER A 184 5.80 13.21 -0.43
CA SER A 184 5.67 12.17 -1.44
C SER A 184 4.75 12.63 -2.58
N SER A 185 5.14 12.35 -3.83
CA SER A 185 4.35 12.59 -5.03
C SER A 185 4.33 11.32 -5.88
N THR A 186 3.19 11.01 -6.50
CA THR A 186 3.09 9.89 -7.44
C THR A 186 3.67 10.31 -8.79
N MET A 187 4.76 9.66 -9.22
CA MET A 187 5.42 9.89 -10.52
C MET A 187 5.78 11.37 -10.79
N PHE A 188 6.09 12.14 -9.75
CA PHE A 188 6.36 13.59 -9.86
C PHE A 188 5.25 14.40 -10.55
N ARG A 189 4.01 13.92 -10.54
CA ARG A 189 2.91 14.64 -11.18
C ARG A 189 2.74 16.02 -10.59
N LEU A 190 2.53 17.00 -11.48
CA LEU A 190 2.30 18.41 -11.16
C LEU A 190 3.46 19.06 -10.36
N ALA A 191 4.60 18.38 -10.24
CA ALA A 191 5.79 18.94 -9.65
C ALA A 191 6.48 19.86 -10.67
N GLY A 192 6.89 21.04 -10.21
CA GLY A 192 7.76 21.92 -10.95
C GLY A 192 9.17 21.92 -10.39
N SER A 193 10.04 22.74 -10.96
CA SER A 193 11.44 22.87 -10.59
C SER A 193 11.71 23.22 -9.12
N LYS A 194 10.74 23.87 -8.46
CA LYS A 194 10.82 24.28 -7.04
C LYS A 194 10.03 23.37 -6.09
N SER A 195 9.36 22.35 -6.60
CA SER A 195 8.54 21.46 -5.79
C SER A 195 9.44 20.53 -4.97
N GLN A 196 9.30 20.59 -3.64
CA GLN A 196 10.01 19.74 -2.68
C GLN A 196 9.33 18.38 -2.57
N VAL A 197 9.51 17.55 -3.59
CA VAL A 197 8.83 16.26 -3.72
C VAL A 197 9.80 15.11 -3.94
N TYR A 198 9.39 13.92 -3.53
CA TYR A 198 10.09 12.66 -3.81
C TYR A 198 9.10 11.59 -4.26
N VAL A 199 9.60 10.56 -4.96
CA VAL A 199 8.84 9.37 -5.34
C VAL A 199 9.46 8.17 -4.64
N GLU A 200 8.63 7.31 -4.05
CA GLU A 200 9.08 6.04 -3.50
C GLU A 200 9.14 4.98 -4.59
N PHE A 201 10.13 4.10 -4.53
CA PHE A 201 10.29 3.00 -5.49
C PHE A 201 10.94 1.78 -4.85
N TYR A 202 10.68 0.60 -5.41
CA TYR A 202 11.40 -0.62 -5.04
C TYR A 202 12.53 -0.88 -6.03
N LYS A 203 13.69 -1.29 -5.55
CA LYS A 203 14.72 -1.90 -6.38
C LYS A 203 14.49 -3.41 -6.55
N PRO A 204 14.99 -4.01 -7.64
CA PRO A 204 15.03 -5.46 -7.81
C PRO A 204 15.79 -6.18 -6.68
N SER A 205 16.65 -5.45 -5.96
CA SER A 205 17.35 -5.92 -4.76
C SER A 205 16.48 -5.93 -3.50
N GLU A 206 15.15 -5.79 -3.60
CA GLU A 206 14.21 -5.80 -2.45
C GLU A 206 14.44 -4.64 -1.46
N GLN A 207 14.90 -3.51 -1.97
CA GLN A 207 15.14 -2.30 -1.17
C GLN A 207 14.13 -1.24 -1.56
N LEU A 208 13.47 -0.65 -0.57
CA LEU A 208 12.69 0.57 -0.76
C LEU A 208 13.66 1.75 -0.84
N GLY A 209 13.41 2.66 -1.78
CA GLY A 209 14.18 3.88 -1.92
C GLY A 209 13.31 5.07 -2.24
N VAL A 210 13.91 6.24 -2.14
CA VAL A 210 13.33 7.52 -2.58
C VAL A 210 14.14 8.08 -3.73
N ARG A 211 13.44 8.54 -4.75
CA ARG A 211 14.00 9.22 -5.92
C ARG A 211 13.58 10.69 -5.85
N PHE A 212 14.53 11.57 -6.12
CA PHE A 212 14.31 13.01 -6.22
C PHE A 212 14.17 13.46 -7.67
N GLY A 213 13.77 14.71 -7.89
CA GLY A 213 13.57 15.27 -9.22
C GLY A 213 14.89 15.57 -9.97
N ASP A 214 14.74 16.13 -11.16
CA ASP A 214 15.80 16.54 -12.09
C ASP A 214 15.93 18.08 -12.19
N GLY A 215 15.21 18.83 -11.37
CA GLY A 215 15.16 20.30 -11.45
C GLY A 215 14.12 20.84 -12.41
N LEU A 216 13.39 19.99 -13.16
CA LEU A 216 12.22 20.36 -13.96
C LEU A 216 10.93 19.80 -13.34
N ILE A 217 10.93 18.49 -13.03
CA ILE A 217 9.79 17.75 -12.45
C ILE A 217 9.98 17.51 -10.95
N GLY A 218 10.69 18.40 -10.26
CA GLY A 218 10.96 18.32 -8.83
C GLY A 218 12.33 18.91 -8.52
N GLN A 219 12.49 19.42 -7.31
CA GLN A 219 13.74 20.05 -6.88
C GLN A 219 14.86 19.01 -6.73
N ILE A 220 16.06 19.33 -7.23
CA ILE A 220 17.27 18.55 -6.94
C ILE A 220 17.78 18.94 -5.55
N PRO A 221 18.08 17.98 -4.66
CA PRO A 221 18.79 18.25 -3.42
C PRO A 221 20.13 18.96 -3.70
N PRO A 222 20.39 20.14 -3.11
CA PRO A 222 21.65 20.86 -3.33
C PRO A 222 22.87 20.06 -2.87
N GLU A 223 24.02 20.30 -3.48
CA GLU A 223 25.30 19.77 -3.00
C GLU A 223 25.57 20.22 -1.56
N GLY A 224 26.11 19.33 -0.73
CA GLY A 224 26.35 19.59 0.69
C GLY A 224 25.10 19.46 1.58
N SER A 225 23.90 19.23 1.01
CA SER A 225 22.71 18.94 1.80
C SER A 225 22.77 17.54 2.43
N THR A 226 22.15 17.39 3.59
CA THR A 226 21.99 16.09 4.26
C THR A 226 20.53 15.67 4.19
N ILE A 227 20.30 14.52 3.55
CA ILE A 227 18.98 13.87 3.44
C ILE A 227 18.84 12.94 4.64
N THR A 228 17.84 13.18 5.48
CA THR A 228 17.48 12.32 6.61
C THR A 228 16.15 11.65 6.32
N LEU A 229 16.19 10.33 6.19
CA LEU A 229 15.00 9.49 6.06
C LEU A 229 14.58 9.04 7.46
N LYS A 230 13.43 9.49 7.94
CA LYS A 230 12.82 8.93 9.15
C LYS A 230 11.93 7.77 8.73
N VAL A 231 12.37 6.56 9.04
CA VAL A 231 11.68 5.31 8.76
C VAL A 231 10.90 4.95 10.02
N TRP A 232 9.58 4.89 9.88
CA TRP A 232 8.69 4.36 10.90
C TRP A 232 8.60 2.85 10.69
N CYS A 233 9.19 2.10 11.61
CA CYS A 233 9.32 0.66 11.57
C CYS A 233 8.24 -0.01 12.40
N THR A 234 7.66 -1.10 11.89
CA THR A 234 6.73 -1.98 12.58
C THR A 234 7.00 -3.43 12.19
N ASN A 235 6.68 -4.34 13.10
CA ASN A 235 6.79 -5.78 12.91
C ASN A 235 5.47 -6.41 12.40
N GLY A 236 4.44 -5.60 12.08
CA GLY A 236 3.20 -6.09 11.48
C GLY A 236 2.20 -6.61 12.50
N ASP A 237 1.63 -7.80 12.25
CA ASP A 237 0.57 -8.39 13.08
C ASP A 237 1.11 -8.98 14.39
N ILE A 238 1.37 -8.10 15.35
CA ILE A 238 1.71 -8.47 16.73
C ILE A 238 0.50 -8.26 17.63
N THR A 239 0.23 -9.25 18.48
CA THR A 239 -0.78 -9.16 19.52
C THR A 239 -0.13 -9.03 20.89
N LEU A 240 -0.41 -7.93 21.61
CA LEU A 240 -0.12 -7.81 23.03
C LEU A 240 -1.42 -7.86 23.82
N VAL A 241 -1.51 -8.77 24.79
CA VAL A 241 -2.72 -8.94 25.61
C VAL A 241 -2.92 -7.76 26.56
N ALA A 242 -4.16 -7.56 27.01
CA ALA A 242 -4.48 -6.54 28.01
C ALA A 242 -3.84 -6.87 29.37
N GLY A 243 -3.51 -5.83 30.15
CA GLY A 243 -2.89 -5.94 31.46
C GLY A 243 -1.38 -6.19 31.48
N GLN A 244 -0.72 -6.17 30.32
CA GLN A 244 0.74 -6.29 30.21
C GLN A 244 1.43 -4.97 30.53
N ASN A 245 2.60 -5.04 31.14
CA ASN A 245 3.40 -3.87 31.44
C ASN A 245 4.22 -3.45 30.20
N LEU A 246 4.40 -2.14 30.04
CA LEU A 246 5.32 -1.56 29.08
C LEU A 246 6.36 -0.72 29.84
N THR A 247 7.63 -0.85 29.44
CA THR A 247 8.73 -0.14 30.09
C THR A 247 9.21 1.02 29.22
N PRO A 248 9.30 2.25 29.73
CA PRO A 248 9.96 3.36 29.04
C PRO A 248 11.43 3.07 28.72
N VAL A 249 11.85 3.31 27.49
CA VAL A 249 13.23 3.07 27.02
C VAL A 249 13.84 4.29 26.34
N ASP A 250 15.12 4.21 25.96
CA ASP A 250 15.86 5.24 25.22
C ASP A 250 15.69 6.66 25.79
N SER A 251 15.10 7.57 25.00
CA SER A 251 14.87 8.97 25.36
C SER A 251 13.89 9.15 26.53
N ALA A 252 13.15 8.10 26.89
CA ALA A 252 12.20 8.07 27.98
C ALA A 252 12.64 7.16 29.15
N ALA A 253 13.86 6.61 29.12
CA ALA A 253 14.36 5.69 30.15
C ALA A 253 14.36 6.31 31.57
N ASN A 254 14.50 7.63 31.68
CA ASN A 254 14.41 8.36 32.94
C ASN A 254 13.01 8.29 33.59
N LEU A 255 11.96 8.03 32.79
CA LEU A 255 10.59 7.90 33.27
C LEU A 255 10.28 6.50 33.80
N ALA A 256 11.12 5.48 33.53
CA ALA A 256 10.85 4.09 33.90
C ALA A 256 10.61 3.87 35.40
N ASN A 257 11.20 4.71 36.27
CA ASN A 257 11.00 4.64 37.73
C ASN A 257 9.90 5.59 38.25
N LEU A 258 9.37 6.46 37.40
CA LEU A 258 8.42 7.52 37.75
C LEU A 258 6.98 7.22 37.32
N ILE A 259 6.81 6.37 36.31
CA ILE A 259 5.51 5.98 35.77
C ILE A 259 5.40 4.46 35.60
N SER A 260 4.21 3.93 35.81
CA SER A 260 3.81 2.57 35.46
C SER A 260 2.92 2.62 34.23
N VAL A 261 3.25 1.87 33.19
CA VAL A 261 2.46 1.80 31.95
C VAL A 261 1.88 0.39 31.79
N LYS A 262 0.55 0.30 31.60
CA LYS A 262 -0.16 -0.96 31.41
C LYS A 262 -1.11 -0.90 30.23
N THR A 263 -1.26 -2.00 29.50
CA THR A 263 -2.27 -2.09 28.42
C THR A 263 -3.68 -2.19 29.00
N THR A 264 -4.58 -1.29 28.59
CA THR A 264 -6.00 -1.34 28.97
C THR A 264 -6.80 -2.21 28.00
N THR A 265 -6.49 -2.09 26.70
CA THR A 265 -7.04 -2.93 25.64
C THR A 265 -5.92 -3.77 25.03
N PRO A 266 -6.23 -4.94 24.43
CA PRO A 266 -5.22 -5.64 23.66
C PRO A 266 -4.74 -4.78 22.49
N ILE A 267 -3.43 -4.75 22.26
CA ILE A 267 -2.83 -4.08 21.09
C ILE A 267 -2.83 -5.08 19.94
N THR A 268 -3.63 -4.80 18.91
CA THR A 268 -3.90 -5.73 17.79
C THR A 268 -4.14 -4.93 16.50
N ALA A 269 -4.58 -5.60 15.43
CA ALA A 269 -4.92 -5.00 14.13
C ALA A 269 -3.73 -4.48 13.30
N GLY A 270 -2.53 -5.00 13.57
CA GLY A 270 -1.41 -4.89 12.64
C GLY A 270 -1.64 -5.74 11.39
N THR A 271 -0.95 -5.40 10.31
CA THR A 271 -0.96 -6.21 9.08
C THR A 271 0.44 -6.33 8.53
N ASP A 272 0.73 -7.48 7.92
CA ASP A 272 2.01 -7.72 7.27
C ASP A 272 2.10 -7.04 5.90
N ALA A 273 3.34 -6.91 5.41
CA ALA A 273 3.61 -6.45 4.06
C ALA A 273 2.98 -7.37 3.01
N GLU A 274 2.69 -6.83 1.81
CA GLU A 274 2.17 -7.64 0.71
C GLU A 274 3.06 -8.83 0.34
N THR A 275 2.42 -9.96 0.07
CA THR A 275 3.09 -11.12 -0.53
C THR A 275 3.48 -10.85 -1.98
N THR A 276 4.50 -11.55 -2.46
CA THR A 276 5.02 -11.42 -3.84
C THR A 276 3.91 -11.57 -4.90
N GLU A 277 2.97 -12.49 -4.68
CA GLU A 277 1.86 -12.77 -5.60
C GLU A 277 0.87 -11.60 -5.69
N ILE A 278 0.53 -11.00 -4.53
CA ILE A 278 -0.34 -9.83 -4.48
C ILE A 278 0.34 -8.63 -5.14
N THR A 279 1.63 -8.42 -4.86
CA THR A 279 2.42 -7.37 -5.51
C THR A 279 2.46 -7.56 -7.03
N ARG A 280 2.63 -8.80 -7.54
CA ARG A 280 2.58 -9.08 -8.99
C ARG A 280 1.24 -8.65 -9.59
N ASN A 281 0.13 -9.07 -8.98
CA ASN A 281 -1.20 -8.81 -9.50
C ASN A 281 -1.53 -7.31 -9.43
N ARG A 282 -1.22 -6.64 -8.31
CA ARG A 282 -1.50 -5.20 -8.15
C ARG A 282 -0.62 -4.34 -9.06
N ALA A 283 0.65 -4.68 -9.21
CA ALA A 283 1.57 -3.97 -10.11
C ALA A 283 1.10 -3.95 -11.56
N GLN A 284 0.43 -5.01 -12.04
CA GLN A 284 -0.12 -5.07 -13.40
C GLN A 284 -1.23 -4.04 -13.65
N TYR A 285 -2.04 -3.74 -12.64
CA TYR A 285 -3.20 -2.87 -12.77
C TYR A 285 -2.99 -1.47 -12.19
N TYR A 286 -1.86 -1.21 -11.51
CA TYR A 286 -1.64 0.05 -10.81
C TYR A 286 -1.77 1.29 -11.70
N LEU A 287 -1.22 1.25 -12.92
CA LEU A 287 -1.31 2.35 -13.89
C LEU A 287 -2.75 2.67 -14.32
N ALA A 288 -3.64 1.69 -14.30
CA ALA A 288 -5.06 1.90 -14.64
C ALA A 288 -5.84 2.55 -13.49
N TYR A 289 -5.33 2.51 -12.26
CA TYR A 289 -5.99 2.99 -11.05
C TYR A 289 -5.11 4.04 -10.34
N ASP A 290 -4.77 5.11 -11.04
CA ASP A 290 -3.92 6.20 -10.54
C ASP A 290 -4.65 7.25 -9.69
N ASP A 291 -5.79 6.86 -9.12
CA ASP A 291 -6.73 7.68 -8.37
C ASP A 291 -7.22 8.95 -9.11
N GLN A 292 -7.00 9.06 -10.42
CA GLN A 292 -7.67 10.05 -11.25
C GLN A 292 -9.08 9.58 -11.59
N VAL A 293 -10.06 10.42 -11.26
CA VAL A 293 -11.46 10.16 -11.57
C VAL A 293 -11.87 10.93 -12.83
N VAL A 294 -12.04 10.20 -13.93
CA VAL A 294 -12.46 10.78 -15.22
C VAL A 294 -13.84 10.26 -15.60
N TRP A 295 -14.05 8.95 -15.55
CA TRP A 295 -15.28 8.29 -15.98
C TRP A 295 -16.26 8.10 -14.81
N GLY A 296 -17.56 7.96 -15.14
CA GLY A 296 -18.62 7.76 -14.13
C GLY A 296 -18.34 6.59 -13.18
N GLY A 297 -17.79 5.49 -13.70
CA GLY A 297 -17.39 4.32 -12.91
C GLY A 297 -16.22 4.61 -11.95
N ASP A 298 -15.26 5.42 -12.38
CA ASP A 298 -14.08 5.76 -11.57
C ASP A 298 -14.48 6.53 -10.32
N TYR A 299 -15.43 7.48 -10.42
CA TYR A 299 -15.94 8.20 -9.25
C TYR A 299 -16.58 7.24 -8.23
N THR A 300 -17.38 6.29 -8.71
CA THR A 300 -18.01 5.30 -7.80
C THR A 300 -16.97 4.39 -7.15
N TYR A 301 -15.98 3.94 -7.93
CA TYR A 301 -14.91 3.08 -7.43
C TYR A 301 -14.02 3.80 -6.41
N PHE A 302 -13.61 5.03 -6.73
CA PHE A 302 -12.82 5.90 -5.85
C PHE A 302 -13.54 6.15 -4.51
N LEU A 303 -14.85 6.41 -4.55
CA LEU A 303 -15.64 6.63 -3.33
C LEU A 303 -15.78 5.35 -2.50
N VAL A 304 -16.05 4.20 -3.11
CA VAL A 304 -16.13 2.92 -2.39
C VAL A 304 -14.79 2.55 -1.74
N ARG A 305 -13.67 2.88 -2.38
CA ARG A 305 -12.32 2.62 -1.83
C ARG A 305 -11.97 3.54 -0.66
N ASN A 306 -12.37 4.81 -0.71
CA ASN A 306 -12.02 5.81 0.31
C ASN A 306 -13.04 5.88 1.47
N ILE A 307 -14.28 5.45 1.24
CA ILE A 307 -15.37 5.47 2.22
C ILE A 307 -15.87 4.02 2.39
N PRO A 308 -15.27 3.24 3.29
CA PRO A 308 -15.71 1.87 3.55
C PRO A 308 -17.15 1.87 4.10
N GLY A 309 -17.95 0.88 3.70
CA GLY A 309 -19.33 0.73 4.18
C GLY A 309 -20.40 1.41 3.31
N LEU A 310 -20.03 2.02 2.18
CA LEU A 310 -20.99 2.47 1.17
C LEU A 310 -21.74 1.28 0.57
N SER A 311 -23.06 1.24 0.79
CA SER A 311 -23.92 0.21 0.18
C SER A 311 -24.25 0.53 -1.27
N TRP A 312 -24.44 1.81 -1.58
CA TRP A 312 -24.72 2.26 -2.94
C TRP A 312 -24.15 3.66 -3.18
N VAL A 313 -23.56 3.86 -4.35
CA VAL A 313 -23.11 5.18 -4.80
C VAL A 313 -23.24 5.27 -6.31
N LYS A 314 -23.66 6.43 -6.79
CA LYS A 314 -23.76 6.73 -8.22
C LYS A 314 -23.26 8.14 -8.50
N ALA A 315 -22.44 8.26 -9.52
CA ALA A 315 -22.00 9.53 -10.08
C ALA A 315 -22.58 9.71 -11.49
N TRP A 316 -22.97 10.94 -11.83
CA TRP A 316 -23.45 11.29 -13.16
C TRP A 316 -23.06 12.72 -13.55
N GLY A 317 -23.11 13.01 -14.85
CA GLY A 317 -22.76 14.31 -15.42
C GLY A 317 -23.97 15.18 -15.77
N GLU A 318 -23.66 16.36 -16.30
CA GLU A 318 -24.61 17.41 -16.71
C GLU A 318 -25.80 16.89 -17.52
N GLY A 319 -25.58 16.23 -18.67
CA GLY A 319 -26.67 15.80 -19.54
C GLY A 319 -27.61 14.75 -18.92
N GLN A 320 -27.19 14.05 -17.86
CA GLN A 320 -28.08 13.17 -17.09
C GLN A 320 -28.86 13.96 -16.03
N GLN A 321 -28.24 14.97 -15.41
CA GLN A 321 -28.90 15.84 -14.45
C GLN A 321 -29.96 16.71 -15.14
N GLU A 322 -29.68 17.28 -16.30
CA GLU A 322 -30.63 18.14 -17.03
C GLU A 322 -31.88 17.37 -17.47
N LYS A 323 -31.75 16.07 -17.76
CA LYS A 323 -32.90 15.19 -18.01
C LYS A 323 -33.76 14.97 -16.77
N LEU A 324 -33.15 14.96 -15.58
CA LEU A 324 -33.86 14.82 -14.31
C LEU A 324 -34.55 16.14 -13.89
N ASP A 325 -33.87 17.26 -14.11
CA ASP A 325 -34.39 18.60 -13.79
C ASP A 325 -35.42 19.08 -14.83
N GLY A 326 -35.42 18.49 -16.04
CA GLY A 326 -36.36 18.81 -17.11
C GLY A 326 -36.06 20.14 -17.84
N ALA A 327 -34.93 20.78 -17.52
CA ALA A 327 -34.50 22.04 -18.12
C ALA A 327 -32.97 22.12 -18.19
N TYR A 328 -32.47 22.82 -19.21
CA TYR A 328 -31.06 23.17 -19.32
C TYR A 328 -30.69 24.21 -18.28
N ASN A 329 -29.60 23.99 -17.52
CA ASN A 329 -29.19 24.89 -16.46
C ASN A 329 -27.68 25.15 -16.53
N VAL A 330 -27.31 26.40 -16.79
CA VAL A 330 -25.91 26.86 -16.86
C VAL A 330 -25.14 26.57 -15.56
N GLN A 331 -25.84 26.48 -14.43
CA GLN A 331 -25.20 26.14 -13.15
C GLN A 331 -24.72 24.68 -13.08
N ASN A 332 -25.15 23.80 -14.00
CA ASN A 332 -24.75 22.39 -14.07
C ASN A 332 -23.47 22.17 -14.89
N ILE A 333 -22.98 23.19 -15.59
CA ILE A 333 -21.76 23.12 -16.41
C ILE A 333 -20.57 22.72 -15.54
N ASN A 334 -19.82 21.70 -16.02
CA ASN A 334 -18.67 21.11 -15.34
C ASN A 334 -18.97 20.58 -13.92
N LYS A 335 -20.25 20.36 -13.57
CA LYS A 335 -20.61 19.72 -12.29
C LYS A 335 -20.77 18.21 -12.45
N ILE A 336 -20.12 17.48 -11.55
CA ILE A 336 -20.35 16.06 -11.35
C ILE A 336 -21.26 15.91 -10.14
N PHE A 337 -22.37 15.22 -10.34
CA PHE A 337 -23.36 14.96 -9.31
C PHE A 337 -23.13 13.58 -8.72
N ILE A 338 -23.15 13.50 -7.40
CA ILE A 338 -22.99 12.24 -6.67
C ILE A 338 -24.17 12.07 -5.71
N SER A 339 -24.67 10.84 -5.62
CA SER A 339 -25.58 10.42 -4.56
C SER A 339 -25.16 9.05 -4.04
N GLY A 340 -25.34 8.81 -2.75
CA GLY A 340 -24.98 7.56 -2.12
C GLY A 340 -25.81 7.27 -0.88
N TRP A 341 -25.75 6.00 -0.44
CA TRP A 341 -26.39 5.55 0.78
C TRP A 341 -25.40 4.74 1.62
N HIS A 342 -25.39 5.06 2.92
CA HIS A 342 -24.57 4.41 3.93
C HIS A 342 -25.48 3.98 5.09
N PRO A 343 -25.44 2.71 5.55
CA PRO A 343 -26.38 2.21 6.57
C PRO A 343 -26.32 2.95 7.90
N ASN A 344 -25.11 3.31 8.34
CA ASN A 344 -24.87 3.88 9.68
C ASN A 344 -24.65 5.40 9.71
N LYS A 345 -24.93 6.12 8.61
CA LYS A 345 -24.59 7.54 8.48
C LYS A 345 -25.73 8.35 7.88
N SER A 346 -25.91 9.57 8.37
CA SER A 346 -26.88 10.51 7.81
C SER A 346 -26.43 11.06 6.45
N GLN A 347 -27.38 11.60 5.68
CA GLN A 347 -27.10 12.19 4.36
C GLN A 347 -26.09 13.37 4.44
N SER A 348 -26.18 14.17 5.51
CA SER A 348 -25.29 15.32 5.73
C SER A 348 -23.85 14.89 6.05
N GLU A 349 -23.68 13.90 6.93
CA GLU A 349 -22.34 13.35 7.23
C GLU A 349 -21.73 12.69 5.98
N LEU A 350 -22.57 12.04 5.16
CA LEU A 350 -22.13 11.42 3.93
C LEU A 350 -21.66 12.45 2.89
N GLU A 351 -22.36 13.57 2.76
CA GLU A 351 -21.93 14.68 1.90
C GLU A 351 -20.55 15.20 2.30
N GLU A 352 -20.31 15.44 3.60
CA GLU A 352 -19.02 15.92 4.10
C GLU A 352 -17.89 14.92 3.81
N MET A 353 -18.13 13.62 4.03
CA MET A 353 -17.15 12.58 3.74
C MET A 353 -16.84 12.47 2.24
N ILE A 354 -17.85 12.54 1.38
CA ILE A 354 -17.69 12.50 -0.09
C ILE A 354 -16.88 13.71 -0.57
N LEU A 355 -17.23 14.92 -0.12
CA LEU A 355 -16.53 16.13 -0.51
C LEU A 355 -15.09 16.15 0.03
N ALA A 356 -14.87 15.65 1.26
CA ALA A 356 -13.53 15.50 1.81
C ALA A 356 -12.67 14.48 1.03
N ALA A 357 -13.27 13.39 0.55
CA ALA A 357 -12.59 12.41 -0.30
C ALA A 357 -12.18 13.04 -1.64
N PHE A 358 -13.07 13.82 -2.28
CA PHE A 358 -12.76 14.46 -3.57
C PHE A 358 -11.72 15.56 -3.49
N LYS A 359 -11.58 16.26 -2.35
CA LYS A 359 -10.47 17.21 -2.14
C LYS A 359 -9.09 16.57 -2.25
N LYS A 360 -8.99 15.25 -2.05
CA LYS A 360 -7.73 14.51 -2.19
C LYS A 360 -7.40 14.14 -3.63
N VAL A 361 -8.36 14.26 -4.56
CA VAL A 361 -8.12 13.94 -5.98
C VAL A 361 -7.16 14.97 -6.56
N PRO A 362 -5.98 14.54 -7.06
CA PRO A 362 -5.08 15.44 -7.75
C PRO A 362 -5.71 15.80 -9.08
N ASN A 363 -5.99 17.11 -9.27
CA ASN A 363 -6.53 17.74 -10.49
C ASN A 363 -8.05 17.88 -10.54
N GLU A 364 -8.55 19.06 -10.14
CA GLU A 364 -9.94 19.40 -10.35
C GLU A 364 -10.29 19.66 -11.82
N LEU A 365 -9.39 19.83 -12.81
CA LEU A 365 -9.73 20.12 -14.23
C LEU A 365 -11.00 21.00 -14.43
N ASN A 366 -11.19 22.04 -13.61
CA ASN A 366 -12.41 22.88 -13.55
C ASN A 366 -13.75 22.15 -13.28
N LYS A 367 -13.71 20.90 -12.82
CA LYS A 367 -14.83 20.09 -12.33
C LYS A 367 -15.25 20.56 -10.95
N LYS A 368 -16.55 20.64 -10.71
CA LYS A 368 -17.14 20.95 -9.41
C LYS A 368 -17.95 19.76 -8.94
N PHE A 369 -17.79 19.35 -7.68
CA PHE A 369 -18.57 18.26 -7.12
C PHE A 369 -19.81 18.81 -6.42
N SER A 370 -20.96 18.21 -6.68
CA SER A 370 -22.21 18.52 -5.98
C SER A 370 -22.80 17.22 -5.47
N TYR A 371 -23.04 17.15 -4.16
CA TYR A 371 -23.85 16.08 -3.61
C TYR A 371 -25.33 16.34 -3.90
N LYS A 372 -26.09 15.27 -4.14
CA LYS A 372 -27.54 15.30 -4.30
C LYS A 372 -28.14 14.27 -3.36
N GLU A 373 -29.08 14.73 -2.53
CA GLU A 373 -29.75 13.88 -1.57
C GLU A 373 -30.50 12.73 -2.26
N VAL A 374 -30.50 11.57 -1.61
CA VAL A 374 -31.22 10.40 -2.10
C VAL A 374 -32.71 10.64 -1.98
N ARG A 375 -33.38 10.73 -3.13
CA ARG A 375 -34.84 10.73 -3.17
C ARG A 375 -35.37 9.32 -2.89
N LYS A 376 -35.72 9.06 -1.63
CA LYS A 376 -36.34 7.79 -1.22
C LYS A 376 -37.77 7.70 -1.77
N LEU A 377 -38.03 6.73 -2.64
CA LEU A 377 -39.39 6.42 -3.09
C LEU A 377 -39.94 5.28 -2.24
N PRO A 378 -40.96 5.53 -1.40
CA PRO A 378 -41.54 4.48 -0.58
C PRO A 378 -42.24 3.45 -1.48
N PHE A 379 -41.94 2.17 -1.28
CA PHE A 379 -42.67 1.06 -1.89
C PHE A 379 -43.29 0.20 -0.80
N LYS A 380 -44.43 -0.43 -1.10
CA LYS A 380 -45.10 -1.37 -0.20
C LYS A 380 -44.95 -2.77 -0.76
N ILE A 381 -44.42 -3.69 0.05
CA ILE A 381 -44.40 -5.12 -0.27
C ILE A 381 -45.46 -5.81 0.58
N THR A 382 -46.33 -6.58 -0.08
CA THR A 382 -47.26 -7.50 0.59
C THR A 382 -46.70 -8.91 0.47
N ILE A 383 -46.33 -9.52 1.59
CA ILE A 383 -45.82 -10.90 1.64
C ILE A 383 -46.92 -11.79 2.19
N THR A 384 -47.24 -12.87 1.48
CA THR A 384 -48.18 -13.90 1.93
C THR A 384 -47.45 -15.24 2.04
N GLY A 385 -47.66 -15.96 3.15
CA GLY A 385 -46.93 -17.19 3.43
C GLY A 385 -47.67 -18.10 4.41
N ARG A 386 -47.19 -19.33 4.54
CA ARG A 386 -47.65 -20.32 5.52
C ARG A 386 -46.51 -20.61 6.50
N ILE A 387 -46.80 -20.59 7.79
CA ILE A 387 -45.83 -20.90 8.84
C ILE A 387 -46.11 -22.30 9.43
N SER A 388 -45.07 -22.95 9.93
CA SER A 388 -45.23 -24.17 10.74
C SER A 388 -45.93 -23.85 12.05
N ALA A 389 -46.76 -24.77 12.55
CA ALA A 389 -47.45 -24.61 13.83
C ALA A 389 -46.52 -24.49 15.06
N SER A 390 -45.23 -24.80 14.89
CA SER A 390 -44.18 -24.69 15.90
C SER A 390 -43.61 -23.28 16.08
N LEU A 391 -43.92 -22.34 15.19
CA LEU A 391 -43.39 -20.98 15.20
C LEU A 391 -44.50 -19.96 15.48
N THR A 392 -44.19 -18.91 16.24
CA THR A 392 -45.11 -17.80 16.49
C THR A 392 -45.08 -16.80 15.34
N ILE A 393 -46.23 -16.21 15.03
CA ILE A 393 -46.38 -15.23 13.94
C ILE A 393 -45.50 -14.00 14.19
N GLU A 394 -45.38 -13.56 15.44
CA GLU A 394 -44.61 -12.38 15.82
C GLU A 394 -43.10 -12.57 15.54
N ASN A 395 -42.51 -13.68 15.98
CA ASN A 395 -41.09 -13.97 15.76
C ASN A 395 -40.75 -14.04 14.26
N VAL A 396 -41.59 -14.70 13.46
CA VAL A 396 -41.38 -14.79 12.01
C VAL A 396 -41.52 -13.42 11.34
N THR A 397 -42.45 -12.59 11.82
CA THR A 397 -42.66 -11.24 11.29
C THR A 397 -41.46 -10.33 11.59
N ASP A 398 -40.92 -10.39 12.80
CA ASP A 398 -39.78 -9.55 13.20
C ASP A 398 -38.47 -10.02 12.56
N GLU A 399 -38.27 -11.34 12.38
CA GLU A 399 -37.14 -11.87 11.62
C GLU A 399 -37.21 -11.47 10.14
N LEU A 400 -38.40 -11.53 9.52
CA LEU A 400 -38.62 -11.07 8.15
C LEU A 400 -38.38 -9.57 8.00
N LYS A 401 -38.85 -8.74 8.94
CA LYS A 401 -38.57 -7.30 8.95
C LYS A 401 -37.07 -7.04 9.07
N SER A 402 -36.40 -7.67 10.03
CA SER A 402 -34.96 -7.51 10.24
C SER A 402 -34.15 -7.94 9.01
N ALA A 403 -34.54 -9.03 8.35
CA ALA A 403 -33.90 -9.50 7.13
C ALA A 403 -34.13 -8.56 5.92
N LEU A 404 -35.32 -7.96 5.83
CA LEU A 404 -35.65 -6.98 4.79
C LEU A 404 -34.92 -5.65 5.02
N GLU A 405 -34.86 -5.15 6.26
CA GLU A 405 -34.07 -3.96 6.64
C GLU A 405 -32.58 -4.19 6.36
N THR A 406 -32.04 -5.36 6.71
CA THR A 406 -30.64 -5.69 6.43
C THR A 406 -30.32 -5.69 4.92
N LYS A 407 -31.26 -6.13 4.07
CA LYS A 407 -31.03 -6.22 2.62
C LYS A 407 -31.35 -4.94 1.84
N PHE A 408 -32.33 -4.17 2.28
CA PHE A 408 -32.88 -3.05 1.51
C PHE A 408 -32.72 -1.68 2.18
N GLY A 409 -32.24 -1.63 3.43
CA GLY A 409 -32.07 -0.40 4.21
C GLY A 409 -33.32 0.01 4.95
#